data_AF-A0A9Q3UAC3-F1
#
_entry.id   AF-A0A9Q3UAC3-F1
#
_cell.length_a   1.000
_cell.length_b   1.000
_cell.length_c   1.000
_cell.angle_alpha   90.00
_cell.angle_beta   90.00
_cell.angle_gamma   90.00
#
_symmetry.space_group_name_H-M   'P 1'
#
loop_
_entity.id
_entity.type
_entity.pdbx_description
1 polymer ?
#
loop_
_entity_poly.entity_id
_entity_poly.type
_entity_poly.pdbx_seq_one_letter_code
_entity_poly.pdbx_strand_id
1 'polypeptide(L)'
;MNMNIKRRALANATEQLVNAGASVISFRADLATPVMNIEFPPVWLIAKSQVVTERKGGKRITSGVARVSGCVVRWIERAEDEPSPMADFNHYSPELIALWPKNF
;
A
#
# COMPACT_ATOMS: atom_id res chain seq x y z
N MET A 1 -3.49 24.65 -6.64
CA MET A 1 -4.94 24.35 -6.68
C MET A 1 -5.63 25.09 -5.55
N ASN A 2 -6.67 25.89 -5.86
CA ASN A 2 -7.44 26.64 -4.86
C ASN A 2 -8.12 25.68 -3.85
N MET A 3 -8.19 26.06 -2.57
CA MET A 3 -8.83 25.26 -1.51
C MET A 3 -10.29 24.91 -1.81
N ASN A 4 -11.04 25.80 -2.46
CA ASN A 4 -12.43 25.51 -2.85
C ASN A 4 -12.50 24.39 -3.90
N ILE A 5 -11.53 24.34 -4.82
CA ILE A 5 -11.42 23.27 -5.83
C ILE A 5 -11.08 21.95 -5.14
N LYS A 6 -10.16 21.95 -4.18
CA LYS A 6 -9.81 20.76 -3.37
C LYS A 6 -11.01 20.21 -2.61
N ARG A 7 -11.78 21.08 -1.93
CA ARG A 7 -12.98 20.68 -1.19
C ARG A 7 -14.03 20.05 -2.11
N ARG A 8 -14.27 20.65 -3.28
CA ARG A 8 -15.19 20.10 -4.28
C ARG A 8 -14.71 18.76 -4.83
N ALA A 9 -13.42 18.64 -5.13
CA ALA A 9 -12.81 17.38 -5.58
C ALA A 9 -12.99 16.25 -4.55
N LEU A 10 -12.74 16.54 -3.26
CA LEU A 10 -12.94 15.60 -2.16
C LEU A 10 -14.41 15.21 -1.98
N ALA A 11 -15.33 16.16 -2.03
CA ALA A 11 -16.77 15.87 -1.92
C ALA A 11 -17.24 14.95 -3.06
N ASN A 12 -16.90 15.29 -4.30
CA ASN A 12 -17.26 14.49 -5.48
C ASN A 12 -16.62 13.09 -5.44
N ALA A 13 -15.37 12.99 -4.99
CA ALA A 13 -14.69 11.69 -4.86
C ALA A 13 -15.34 10.84 -3.76
N THR A 14 -15.67 11.44 -2.62
CA THR A 14 -16.34 10.78 -1.49
C THR A 14 -17.69 10.22 -1.90
N GLU A 15 -18.51 11.04 -2.56
CA GLU A 15 -19.83 10.61 -3.05
C GLU A 15 -19.73 9.42 -4.02
N GLN A 16 -18.83 9.49 -5.01
CA GLN A 16 -18.64 8.38 -5.96
C GLN A 16 -18.17 7.09 -5.28
N LEU A 17 -17.27 7.20 -4.30
CA LEU A 17 -16.71 6.05 -3.59
C LEU A 17 -17.76 5.41 -2.68
N VAL A 18 -18.49 6.22 -1.90
CA VAL A 18 -19.55 5.74 -1.00
C VAL A 18 -20.69 5.10 -1.79
N ASN A 19 -21.13 5.72 -2.89
CA ASN A 19 -22.16 5.15 -3.76
C ASN A 19 -21.72 3.81 -4.41
N ALA A 20 -20.41 3.60 -4.57
CA ALA A 20 -19.85 2.35 -5.06
C ALA A 20 -19.54 1.32 -3.94
N GLY A 21 -19.88 1.62 -2.68
CA GLY A 21 -19.72 0.73 -1.54
C GLY A 21 -18.37 0.81 -0.82
N ALA A 22 -17.51 1.78 -1.13
CA ALA A 22 -16.26 1.97 -0.42
C ALA A 22 -16.44 2.75 0.89
N SER A 23 -15.60 2.43 1.88
CA SER A 23 -15.55 3.16 3.15
C SER A 23 -14.38 4.14 3.14
N VAL A 24 -14.64 5.44 3.34
CA VAL A 24 -13.59 6.45 3.43
C VAL A 24 -13.08 6.54 4.87
N ILE A 25 -11.81 6.21 5.06
CA ILE A 25 -11.18 6.14 6.38
C ILE A 25 -10.57 7.48 6.79
N SER A 26 -9.89 8.14 5.85
CA SER A 26 -9.26 9.44 6.11
C SER A 26 -8.93 10.17 4.80
N PHE A 27 -8.67 11.46 4.90
CA PHE A 27 -8.18 12.26 3.78
C PHE A 27 -7.14 13.29 4.22
N ARG A 28 -6.30 13.70 3.28
CA ARG A 28 -5.28 14.75 3.41
C ARG A 28 -5.45 15.78 2.33
N ALA A 29 -5.93 16.97 2.71
CA ALA A 29 -6.19 18.09 1.79
C ALA A 29 -5.05 19.13 1.74
N ASP A 30 -4.12 19.05 2.69
CA ASP A 30 -2.93 19.90 2.80
C ASP A 30 -1.97 19.73 1.62
N LEU A 31 -1.96 18.54 1.00
CA LEU A 31 -1.13 18.20 -0.15
C LEU A 31 -1.57 18.89 -1.45
N ALA A 32 -0.64 19.05 -2.40
CA ALA A 32 -0.92 19.65 -3.71
C ALA A 32 -2.08 18.95 -4.44
N THR A 33 -2.08 17.61 -4.39
CA THR A 33 -3.20 16.75 -4.76
C THR A 33 -3.77 16.12 -3.49
N PRO A 34 -5.08 16.24 -3.21
CA PRO A 34 -5.68 15.59 -2.06
C PRO A 34 -5.56 14.07 -2.13
N VAL A 35 -5.30 13.44 -0.99
CA VAL A 35 -5.20 11.97 -0.87
C VAL A 35 -6.33 11.48 0.01
N MET A 36 -6.98 10.38 -0.38
CA MET A 36 -8.02 9.69 0.38
C MET A 36 -7.58 8.26 0.64
N ASN A 37 -7.71 7.81 1.88
CA ASN A 37 -7.53 6.41 2.26
C ASN A 37 -8.91 5.76 2.38
N ILE A 38 -9.07 4.60 1.76
CA ILE A 38 -10.33 3.86 1.75
C ILE A 38 -10.14 2.40 2.14
N GLU A 39 -11.24 1.77 2.53
CA GLU A 39 -11.43 0.32 2.61
C GLU A 39 -12.48 -0.12 1.60
N PHE A 40 -12.45 -1.41 1.23
CA PHE A 40 -13.35 -2.02 0.25
C PHE A 40 -13.36 -1.28 -1.10
N PRO A 41 -12.21 -1.22 -1.80
CA PRO A 41 -12.14 -0.56 -3.10
C PRO A 41 -13.11 -1.22 -4.10
N PRO A 42 -13.91 -0.45 -4.85
CA PRO A 42 -14.85 -1.01 -5.80
C PRO A 42 -14.11 -1.56 -7.01
N VAL A 43 -14.69 -2.56 -7.69
CA VAL A 43 -14.04 -3.30 -8.79
C VAL A 43 -13.53 -2.37 -9.90
N TRP A 44 -14.30 -1.35 -10.27
CA TRP A 44 -13.90 -0.38 -11.30
C TRP A 44 -12.69 0.47 -10.91
N LEU A 45 -12.47 0.67 -9.61
CA LEU A 45 -11.32 1.42 -9.10
C LEU A 45 -10.07 0.55 -9.09
N ILE A 46 -10.21 -0.72 -8.70
CA ILE A 46 -9.14 -1.71 -8.73
C ILE A 46 -8.62 -1.89 -10.17
N ALA A 47 -9.53 -2.00 -11.15
CA ALA A 47 -9.18 -2.23 -12.55
C ALA A 47 -8.30 -1.13 -13.19
N LYS A 48 -8.32 0.08 -12.64
CA LYS A 48 -7.51 1.22 -13.11
C LYS A 48 -6.42 1.64 -12.12
N SER A 49 -6.20 0.83 -11.09
CA SER A 49 -5.24 1.13 -10.04
C SER A 49 -3.82 0.80 -10.45
N GLN A 50 -2.88 1.44 -9.78
CA GLN A 50 -1.47 1.08 -9.80
C GLN A 50 -1.09 0.53 -8.43
N VAL A 51 -0.29 -0.52 -8.42
CA VAL A 51 0.23 -1.10 -7.19
C VAL A 51 1.53 -0.38 -6.81
N VAL A 52 1.59 0.09 -5.57
CA VAL A 52 2.76 0.75 -5.00
C VAL A 52 3.20 0.00 -3.76
N THR A 53 4.48 -0.38 -3.71
CA THR A 53 5.07 -1.01 -2.55
C THR A 53 6.02 -0.04 -1.86
N GLU A 54 5.76 0.23 -0.58
CA GLU A 54 6.60 1.08 0.27
C GLU A 54 7.13 0.30 1.48
N ARG A 55 8.35 0.64 1.90
CA ARG A 55 8.94 0.17 3.15
C ARG A 55 8.64 1.17 4.25
N LYS A 56 7.99 0.73 5.32
CA LYS A 56 7.65 1.60 6.45
C LYS A 56 7.72 0.83 7.76
N GLY A 57 8.61 1.26 8.65
CA GLY A 57 8.74 0.70 10.01
C GLY A 57 9.04 -0.81 10.03
N GLY A 58 9.94 -1.28 9.17
CA GLY A 58 10.29 -2.71 9.07
C GLY A 58 9.20 -3.58 8.43
N LYS A 59 8.14 -2.98 7.88
CA LYS A 59 7.11 -3.66 7.11
C LYS A 59 7.18 -3.27 5.64
N ARG A 60 6.86 -4.23 4.78
CA ARG A 60 6.58 -4.01 3.36
C ARG A 60 5.08 -3.83 3.20
N ILE A 61 4.65 -2.62 2.84
CA ILE A 61 3.25 -2.28 2.63
C ILE A 61 3.01 -2.15 1.13
N THR A 62 2.15 -3.00 0.60
CA THR A 62 1.66 -2.91 -0.79
C THR A 62 0.28 -2.27 -0.76
N SER A 63 0.12 -1.21 -1.56
CA SER A 63 -1.10 -0.42 -1.63
C SER A 63 -1.55 -0.27 -3.08
N GLY A 64 -2.86 -0.37 -3.30
CA GLY A 64 -3.47 0.04 -4.55
C GLY A 64 -3.70 1.55 -4.53
N VAL A 65 -3.39 2.21 -5.63
CA VAL A 65 -3.50 3.66 -5.78
C VAL A 65 -4.20 3.99 -7.10
N ALA A 66 -5.20 4.86 -7.05
CA ALA A 66 -5.96 5.27 -8.24
C ALA A 66 -6.34 6.75 -8.18
N ARG A 67 -6.87 7.29 -9.29
CA ARG A 67 -7.38 8.67 -9.38
C ARG A 67 -8.91 8.68 -9.43
N VAL A 68 -9.51 9.54 -8.62
CA VAL A 68 -10.96 9.80 -8.61
C VAL A 68 -11.21 11.30 -8.39
N SER A 69 -11.94 11.94 -9.30
CA SER A 69 -12.38 13.34 -9.18
C SER A 69 -11.27 14.34 -8.76
N GLY A 70 -10.05 14.15 -9.28
CA GLY A 70 -8.89 15.00 -8.96
C GLY A 70 -8.16 14.67 -7.65
N CYS A 71 -8.60 13.62 -6.95
CA CYS A 71 -7.95 13.08 -5.75
C CYS A 71 -7.14 11.82 -6.09
N VAL A 72 -6.13 11.55 -5.28
CA VAL A 72 -5.49 10.23 -5.20
C VAL A 72 -6.24 9.41 -4.15
N VAL A 73 -6.61 8.19 -4.51
CA VAL A 73 -7.28 7.24 -3.62
C VAL A 73 -6.33 6.09 -3.36
N ARG A 74 -6.17 5.70 -2.10
CA ARG A 74 -5.24 4.66 -1.64
C ARG A 74 -5.95 3.66 -0.75
N TRP A 75 -5.63 2.38 -0.89
CA TRP A 75 -6.00 1.31 0.05
C TRP A 75 -4.82 0.37 0.25
N ILE A 76 -4.79 -0.34 1.37
CA ILE A 76 -3.78 -1.37 1.64
C ILE A 76 -4.27 -2.68 1.03
N GLU A 77 -3.44 -3.30 0.19
CA GLU A 77 -3.71 -4.65 -0.33
C GLU A 77 -3.05 -5.71 0.53
N ARG A 78 -1.85 -5.39 1.05
CA ARG A 78 -1.05 -6.32 1.83
C ARG A 78 -0.07 -5.55 2.72
N ALA A 79 0.11 -6.02 3.94
CA ALA A 79 1.14 -5.55 4.84
C ALA A 79 1.86 -6.77 5.41
N GLU A 80 3.13 -6.93 5.04
CA GLU A 80 3.98 -8.04 5.49
C GLU A 80 5.12 -7.49 6.32
N ASP A 81 5.54 -8.24 7.33
CA ASP A 81 6.79 -7.96 8.00
C ASP A 81 7.93 -8.16 7.00
N GLU A 82 8.86 -7.23 6.95
CA GLU A 82 10.01 -7.39 6.07
C GLU A 82 10.84 -8.55 6.60
N PRO A 83 11.21 -9.54 5.76
CA PRO A 83 12.09 -10.61 6.20
C PRO A 83 13.34 -9.97 6.78
N SER A 84 13.67 -10.37 8.01
CA SER A 84 14.92 -9.94 8.64
C SER A 84 16.06 -10.24 7.67
N PRO A 85 17.01 -9.32 7.43
CA PRO A 85 18.20 -9.62 6.63
C PRO A 85 19.03 -10.78 7.20
N MET A 86 18.71 -11.29 8.40
CA MET A 86 19.28 -12.51 8.97
C MET A 86 18.61 -13.82 8.54
N ALA A 87 17.43 -13.81 7.92
CA ALA A 87 16.72 -15.03 7.52
C ALA A 87 17.38 -15.76 6.34
N ASP A 88 18.28 -15.09 5.60
CA ASP A 88 19.02 -15.67 4.47
C ASP A 88 20.37 -16.30 4.90
N PHE A 89 20.77 -16.23 6.18
CA PHE A 89 22.01 -16.85 6.67
C PHE A 89 21.78 -18.25 7.25
N ASN A 90 21.26 -19.21 6.47
CA ASN A 90 21.56 -20.61 6.82
C ASN A 90 21.39 -21.67 5.70
N HIS A 91 22.29 -21.67 4.71
CA HIS A 91 22.61 -22.91 3.96
C HIS A 91 24.12 -23.13 3.74
N TYR A 92 24.96 -22.13 4.04
CA TYR A 92 26.42 -22.20 3.86
C TYR A 92 27.20 -21.74 5.11
N SER A 93 26.59 -21.78 6.30
CA SER A 93 27.32 -21.44 7.53
C SER A 93 28.42 -22.47 7.77
N PRO A 94 29.72 -22.09 7.80
CA PRO A 94 30.85 -23.03 7.96
C PRO A 94 30.79 -23.84 9.26
N GLU A 95 30.07 -23.33 10.25
CA GLU A 95 29.88 -23.97 11.56
C GLU A 95 28.97 -25.20 11.49
N LEU A 96 28.15 -25.33 10.43
CA LEU A 96 27.30 -26.50 10.16
C LEU A 96 27.91 -27.49 9.15
N ILE A 97 28.98 -27.10 8.44
CA ILE A 97 29.71 -27.95 7.47
C ILE A 97 30.76 -28.83 8.19
N ALA A 98 31.04 -28.59 9.48
CA ALA A 98 31.99 -29.37 10.27
C ALA A 98 31.52 -30.81 10.62
N LEU A 99 30.33 -31.22 10.16
CA LEU A 99 29.77 -32.56 10.36
C LEU A 99 29.50 -33.24 9.01
N TRP A 100 30.54 -33.46 8.21
CA TRP A 100 30.53 -34.51 7.18
C TRP A 100 31.34 -35.72 7.68
N PRO A 101 30.89 -36.96 7.40
CA PRO A 101 31.42 -38.13 8.06
C PRO A 101 32.86 -38.39 7.60
N LYS A 102 33.75 -38.59 8.58
CA LYS A 102 35.04 -39.25 8.33
C LYS A 102 34.73 -40.66 7.84
N ASN A 103 34.78 -40.89 6.53
CA ASN A 103 35.12 -42.17 5.86
C ASN A 103 34.71 -42.09 4.38
N PHE A 104 35.60 -41.56 3.53
CA PHE A 104 35.88 -42.02 2.16
C PHE A 104 37.29 -41.60 1.79
#